data_AF-A0A1A8XUI8-F1
#
_entry.id   AF-A0A1A8XUI8-F1
#
_cell.length_a   1.000
_cell.length_b   1.000
_cell.length_c   1.000
_cell.angle_alpha   90.00
_cell.angle_beta   90.00
_cell.angle_gamma   90.00
#
_symmetry.space_group_name_H-M   'P 1'
#
loop_
_entity.id
_entity.type
_entity.pdbx_description
1 polymer ?
#
loop_
_entity_poly.entity_id
_entity_poly.type
_entity_poly.pdbx_seq_one_letter_code
_entity_poly.pdbx_strand_id
1 'polypeptide(L)'
;MTADGKRYYVKRYLGNGKNAVRRWFGLRGLVAPQRVVKEWKNLLLFRKWGIPTATLVGYGLEHLERLATASDPCLRDRRWMAQVLRQVANITRTLHAAGFAHNDLKWRNLLVDGGGSPTVYLIDCPSGGMWWGVFLKYRIIKDLACLDKVAKYQLSRSQRLRFYLDYTGQRRLGVEDKQRIRKILAFFEGRE
;
A
#
# COMPACT_ATOMS: atom_id res chain seq x y z
N MET A 1 -12.41 20.76 5.74
CA MET A 1 -13.64 21.53 6.04
C MET A 1 -14.26 20.98 7.31
N THR A 2 -14.86 21.80 8.15
CA THR A 2 -15.48 21.37 9.41
C THR A 2 -17.00 21.44 9.23
N ALA A 3 -17.71 20.33 9.42
CA ALA A 3 -19.17 20.28 9.48
C ALA A 3 -19.56 19.42 10.69
N ASP A 4 -20.53 19.86 11.48
CA ASP A 4 -20.99 19.16 12.71
C ASP A 4 -19.87 18.78 13.69
N GLY A 5 -18.90 19.68 13.91
CA GLY A 5 -17.75 19.43 14.79
C GLY A 5 -16.75 18.39 14.27
N LYS A 6 -16.98 17.81 13.08
CA LYS A 6 -16.11 16.82 12.43
C LYS A 6 -15.27 17.48 11.35
N ARG A 7 -13.95 17.25 11.39
CA ARG A 7 -13.00 17.72 10.36
C ARG A 7 -12.94 16.70 9.22
N TYR A 8 -13.42 17.11 8.05
CA TYR A 8 -13.38 16.33 6.82
C TYR A 8 -12.17 16.75 5.97
N TYR A 9 -11.39 15.77 5.52
CA TYR A 9 -10.43 15.95 4.45
C TYR A 9 -11.12 15.70 3.11
N VAL A 10 -11.31 16.77 2.34
CA VAL A 10 -11.88 16.68 0.99
C VAL A 10 -10.72 16.65 -0.01
N LYS A 11 -10.44 15.48 -0.57
CA LYS A 11 -9.50 15.35 -1.70
C LYS A 11 -10.19 15.89 -2.95
N ARG A 12 -10.05 17.19 -3.20
CA ARG A 12 -10.58 17.83 -4.42
C ARG A 12 -9.63 17.55 -5.58
N TYR A 13 -10.15 16.91 -6.60
CA TYR A 13 -9.43 16.67 -7.85
C TYR A 13 -9.73 17.81 -8.84
N LEU A 14 -8.81 18.77 -8.94
CA LEU A 14 -8.84 19.82 -9.96
C LEU A 14 -8.08 19.33 -11.20
N GLY A 15 -8.78 18.67 -12.12
CA GLY A 15 -8.23 18.29 -13.43
C GLY A 15 -7.11 17.23 -13.42
N ASN A 16 -6.91 16.58 -14.57
CA ASN A 16 -5.79 15.64 -14.78
C ASN A 16 -4.48 16.43 -14.92
N GLY A 17 -3.77 16.68 -13.83
CA GLY A 17 -2.49 17.39 -13.85
C GLY A 17 -1.34 16.59 -14.49
N LYS A 18 -0.55 17.31 -15.30
CA LYS A 18 0.80 17.04 -15.85
C LYS A 18 0.90 16.19 -17.13
N ASN A 19 0.63 16.84 -18.28
CA ASN A 19 1.48 16.90 -19.49
C ASN A 19 0.67 17.50 -20.65
N ALA A 20 0.94 18.77 -21.00
CA ALA A 20 0.26 19.47 -22.09
C ALA A 20 0.40 18.75 -23.46
N VAL A 21 1.52 18.07 -23.68
CA VAL A 21 1.85 17.34 -24.92
C VAL A 21 0.92 16.14 -25.18
N ARG A 22 0.28 15.59 -24.14
CA ARG A 22 -0.63 14.45 -24.28
C ARG A 22 -2.05 14.81 -24.71
N ARG A 23 -2.38 16.11 -24.80
CA ARG A 23 -3.71 16.59 -25.23
C ARG A 23 -3.95 16.41 -26.74
N TRP A 24 -2.90 16.29 -27.55
CA TRP A 24 -3.09 16.19 -29.00
C TRP A 24 -3.63 14.83 -29.47
N PHE A 25 -3.43 13.76 -28.67
CA PHE A 25 -4.04 12.44 -28.90
C PHE A 25 -5.28 12.22 -28.00
N GLY A 26 -6.22 13.17 -28.08
CA GLY A 26 -7.34 13.39 -27.16
C GLY A 26 -8.53 12.42 -27.25
N LEU A 27 -8.34 11.14 -26.93
CA LEU A 27 -9.46 10.19 -26.69
C LEU A 27 -9.49 9.58 -25.28
N ARG A 28 -8.44 9.74 -24.46
CA ARG A 28 -8.42 9.14 -23.10
C ARG A 28 -9.31 9.82 -22.08
N GLY A 29 -9.59 11.12 -22.24
CA GLY A 29 -10.47 11.87 -21.32
C GLY A 29 -11.94 11.45 -21.39
N LEU A 30 -12.34 10.86 -22.53
CA LEU A 30 -13.70 10.37 -22.78
C LEU A 30 -13.86 8.86 -22.48
N VAL A 31 -12.76 8.10 -22.42
CA VAL A 31 -12.80 6.62 -22.40
C VAL A 31 -12.20 6.01 -21.12
N ALA A 32 -11.38 6.74 -20.35
CA ALA A 32 -10.81 6.23 -19.10
C ALA A 32 -11.57 6.76 -17.87
N PRO A 33 -12.02 5.89 -16.94
CA PRO A 33 -12.72 6.34 -15.74
C PRO A 33 -11.86 7.30 -14.94
N GLN A 34 -12.46 8.40 -14.47
CA GLN A 34 -11.79 9.38 -13.64
C GLN A 34 -11.12 8.70 -12.45
N ARG A 35 -9.89 9.13 -12.10
CA ARG A 35 -9.07 8.53 -11.03
C ARG A 35 -9.86 8.41 -9.71
N VAL A 36 -10.75 9.39 -9.47
CA VAL A 36 -11.67 9.45 -8.33
C VAL A 36 -12.66 8.30 -8.30
N VAL A 37 -13.34 8.03 -9.42
CA VAL A 37 -14.31 6.92 -9.54
C VAL A 37 -13.61 5.60 -9.31
N LYS A 38 -12.41 5.45 -9.86
CA LYS A 38 -11.62 4.22 -9.70
C LYS A 38 -11.14 4.03 -8.25
N GLU A 39 -10.62 5.08 -7.62
CA GLU A 39 -10.25 5.06 -6.21
C GLU A 39 -11.46 4.71 -5.33
N TRP A 40 -12.62 5.32 -5.56
CA TRP A 40 -13.84 5.02 -4.82
C TRP A 40 -14.28 3.55 -4.98
N LYS A 41 -14.31 3.03 -6.22
CA LYS A 41 -14.60 1.60 -6.47
C LYS A 41 -13.64 0.68 -5.73
N ASN A 42 -12.35 1.03 -5.70
CA ASN A 42 -11.35 0.25 -4.96
C ASN A 42 -11.58 0.31 -3.44
N LEU A 43 -11.95 1.47 -2.88
CA LEU A 43 -12.31 1.58 -1.47
C LEU A 43 -13.53 0.70 -1.11
N LEU A 44 -14.52 0.60 -1.99
CA LEU A 44 -15.66 -0.30 -1.81
C LEU A 44 -15.23 -1.78 -1.80
N LEU A 45 -14.31 -2.17 -2.69
CA LEU A 45 -13.73 -3.52 -2.69
C LEU A 45 -12.97 -3.81 -1.39
N PHE A 46 -12.14 -2.85 -0.93
CA PHE A 46 -11.38 -3.00 0.31
C PHE A 46 -12.31 -3.17 1.51
N ARG A 47 -13.38 -2.38 1.60
CA ARG A 47 -14.41 -2.54 2.63
C ARG A 47 -15.07 -3.92 2.56
N LYS A 48 -15.39 -4.41 1.34
CA LYS A 48 -15.95 -5.76 1.14
C LYS A 48 -14.99 -6.87 1.62
N TRP A 49 -13.69 -6.65 1.49
CA TRP A 49 -12.65 -7.59 1.95
C TRP A 49 -12.23 -7.38 3.41
N GLY A 50 -12.89 -6.48 4.15
CA GLY A 50 -12.55 -6.19 5.54
C GLY A 50 -11.20 -5.48 5.72
N ILE A 51 -10.64 -4.89 4.67
CA ILE A 51 -9.41 -4.11 4.74
C ILE A 51 -9.78 -2.73 5.31
N PRO A 52 -9.16 -2.30 6.43
CA PRO A 52 -9.40 -0.96 6.96
C PRO A 52 -8.98 0.09 5.93
N THR A 53 -9.93 0.95 5.58
CA THR A 53 -9.69 2.13 4.74
C THR A 53 -10.07 3.36 5.54
N ALA A 54 -9.19 4.34 5.62
CA ALA A 54 -9.49 5.57 6.34
C ALA A 54 -10.64 6.31 5.63
N THR A 55 -11.83 6.29 6.22
CA THR A 55 -12.88 7.28 5.91
C THR A 55 -12.46 8.53 6.67
N LEU A 56 -11.72 9.42 6.00
CA LEU A 56 -10.87 10.42 6.65
C LEU A 56 -11.67 11.46 7.47
N VAL A 57 -11.87 11.17 8.75
CA VAL A 57 -12.43 12.06 9.77
C VAL A 57 -11.75 11.76 11.12
N GLY A 58 -10.54 12.27 11.39
CA GLY A 58 -9.95 12.11 12.72
C GLY A 58 -8.47 12.49 12.86
N TYR A 59 -8.15 13.19 13.95
CA TYR A 59 -6.81 13.51 14.46
C TYR A 59 -6.12 12.22 14.95
N GLY A 60 -4.84 12.01 14.63
CA GLY A 60 -4.03 10.89 15.15
C GLY A 60 -3.64 9.78 14.16
N LEU A 61 -3.92 9.93 12.86
CA LEU A 61 -3.38 9.06 11.81
C LEU A 61 -2.13 9.68 11.19
N GLU A 62 -1.04 8.91 11.14
CA GLU A 62 0.19 9.33 10.48
C GLU A 62 0.59 8.34 9.38
N HIS A 63 1.24 8.87 8.34
CA HIS A 63 1.78 8.04 7.27
C HIS A 63 2.99 7.25 7.78
N LEU A 64 3.05 5.95 7.51
CA LEU A 64 4.17 5.12 7.95
C LEU A 64 5.52 5.61 7.40
N GLU A 65 5.52 6.18 6.18
CA GLU A 65 6.71 6.82 5.61
C GLU A 65 7.12 8.09 6.38
N ARG A 66 6.16 8.90 6.87
CA ARG A 66 6.47 10.09 7.68
C ARG A 66 7.07 9.71 9.02
N LEU A 67 6.53 8.69 9.69
CA LEU A 67 7.11 8.14 10.92
C LEU A 67 8.55 7.67 10.67
N ALA A 68 8.81 7.02 9.54
CA ALA A 68 10.13 6.55 9.15
C ALA A 68 11.12 7.71 8.91
N THR A 69 10.70 8.74 8.18
CA THR A 69 11.53 9.92 7.96
C THR A 69 11.81 10.68 9.26
N ALA A 70 10.83 10.76 10.16
CA ALA A 70 10.98 11.40 11.47
C ALA A 70 11.78 10.56 12.49
N SER A 71 12.16 9.32 12.14
CA SER A 71 12.78 8.36 13.07
C SER A 71 11.97 8.20 14.36
N ASP A 72 10.64 8.15 14.23
CA ASP A 72 9.74 8.14 15.37
C ASP A 72 10.05 6.95 16.33
N PRO A 73 10.11 7.18 17.66
CA PRO A 73 10.41 6.13 18.64
C PRO A 73 9.51 4.90 18.53
N CYS A 74 8.26 5.03 18.09
CA CYS A 74 7.35 3.89 17.94
C CYS A 74 7.88 2.82 16.96
N LEU A 75 8.68 3.21 15.97
CA LEU A 75 9.28 2.27 15.01
C LEU A 75 10.33 1.36 15.65
N ARG A 76 10.92 1.79 16.78
CA ARG A 76 11.88 1.00 17.56
C ARG A 76 11.20 0.04 18.54
N ASP A 77 9.92 0.26 18.85
CA ASP A 77 9.13 -0.70 19.61
C ASP A 77 8.88 -1.94 18.77
N ARG A 78 9.53 -3.05 19.16
CA ARG A 78 9.44 -4.33 18.47
C ARG A 78 8.03 -4.90 18.45
N ARG A 79 7.24 -4.71 19.52
CA ARG A 79 5.87 -5.22 19.62
C ARG A 79 4.94 -4.42 18.72
N TRP A 80 5.03 -3.10 18.78
CA TRP A 80 4.27 -2.19 17.92
C TRP A 80 4.56 -2.47 16.44
N MET A 81 5.85 -2.51 16.06
CA MET A 81 6.27 -2.78 14.69
C MET A 81 5.82 -4.17 14.21
N ALA A 82 5.87 -5.20 15.06
CA ALA A 82 5.38 -6.52 14.71
C ALA A 82 3.86 -6.54 14.43
N GLN A 83 3.06 -5.76 15.17
CA GLN A 83 1.62 -5.63 14.92
C GLN A 83 1.35 -4.93 13.59
N VAL A 84 2.08 -3.85 13.28
CA VAL A 84 1.97 -3.13 12.00
C VAL A 84 2.35 -4.04 10.83
N LEU A 85 3.51 -4.71 10.89
CA LEU A 85 3.98 -5.57 9.81
C LEU A 85 3.02 -6.73 9.53
N ARG A 86 2.45 -7.33 10.59
CA ARG A 86 1.45 -8.40 10.43
C ARG A 86 0.19 -7.92 9.72
N GLN A 87 -0.31 -6.73 10.07
CA GLN A 87 -1.46 -6.14 9.40
C GLN A 87 -1.16 -5.83 7.94
N VAL A 88 -0.01 -5.21 7.63
CA VAL A 88 0.40 -4.92 6.24
C VAL A 88 0.52 -6.22 5.44
N ALA A 89 1.09 -7.28 6.02
CA ALA A 89 1.24 -8.58 5.37
C ALA A 89 -0.13 -9.20 5.06
N ASN A 90 -1.05 -9.17 6.02
CA ASN A 90 -2.42 -9.68 5.85
C ASN A 90 -3.21 -8.88 4.83
N ILE A 91 -3.18 -7.55 4.87
CA ILE A 91 -3.83 -6.68 3.88
C ILE A 91 -3.29 -7.00 2.47
N THR A 92 -1.97 -7.06 2.33
CA THR A 92 -1.31 -7.37 1.05
C THR A 92 -1.70 -8.75 0.55
N ARG A 93 -1.75 -9.76 1.43
CA ARG A 93 -2.22 -11.10 1.07
C ARG A 93 -3.67 -11.07 0.59
N THR A 94 -4.56 -10.42 1.31
CA THR A 94 -5.98 -10.33 0.96
C THR A 94 -6.19 -9.71 -0.42
N LEU A 95 -5.47 -8.63 -0.74
CA LEU A 95 -5.50 -8.03 -2.08
C LEU A 95 -5.07 -9.05 -3.15
N HIS A 96 -3.89 -9.66 -2.97
CA HIS A 96 -3.32 -10.56 -3.97
C HIS A 96 -4.12 -11.86 -4.13
N ALA A 97 -4.71 -12.38 -3.04
CA ALA A 97 -5.59 -13.54 -3.06
C ALA A 97 -6.90 -13.26 -3.82
N ALA A 98 -7.39 -12.02 -3.78
CA ALA A 98 -8.53 -11.58 -4.59
C ALA A 98 -8.16 -11.31 -6.07
N GLY A 99 -6.90 -11.53 -6.48
CA GLY A 99 -6.41 -11.19 -7.81
C GLY A 99 -6.19 -9.69 -8.01
N PHE A 100 -6.20 -8.89 -6.93
CA PHE A 100 -6.05 -7.45 -6.99
C PHE A 100 -4.61 -7.03 -6.67
N ALA A 101 -4.05 -6.09 -7.42
CA ALA A 101 -2.78 -5.44 -7.09
C ALA A 101 -2.99 -3.93 -6.90
N HIS A 102 -2.36 -3.36 -5.88
CA HIS A 102 -2.44 -1.94 -5.56
C HIS A 102 -1.67 -1.08 -6.55
N ASN A 103 -0.60 -1.62 -7.15
CA ASN A 103 0.31 -0.99 -8.13
C ASN A 103 1.18 0.18 -7.63
N ASP A 104 0.89 0.69 -6.44
CA ASP A 104 1.64 1.75 -5.74
C ASP A 104 1.63 1.50 -4.22
N LEU A 105 1.83 0.25 -3.80
CA LEU A 105 1.79 -0.14 -2.38
C LEU A 105 3.08 0.30 -1.67
N LYS A 106 3.10 1.56 -1.24
CA LYS A 106 4.26 2.20 -0.57
C LYS A 106 3.89 2.65 0.83
N TRP A 107 4.88 2.89 1.67
CA TRP A 107 4.66 3.26 3.08
C TRP A 107 3.86 4.57 3.25
N ARG A 108 3.94 5.56 2.33
CA ARG A 108 3.02 6.72 2.35
C ARG A 108 1.56 6.37 2.13
N ASN A 109 1.24 5.23 1.52
CA ASN A 109 -0.13 4.83 1.28
C ASN A 109 -0.66 3.93 2.42
N LEU A 110 0.11 3.81 3.51
CA LEU A 110 -0.25 3.16 4.76
C LEU A 110 -0.34 4.23 5.85
N LEU A 111 -1.53 4.40 6.41
CA LEU A 111 -1.73 5.19 7.63
C LEU A 111 -1.71 4.26 8.83
N VAL A 112 -1.17 4.72 9.94
CA VAL A 112 -1.19 4.02 11.22
C VAL A 112 -1.69 4.97 12.30
N ASP A 113 -2.56 4.48 13.20
CA ASP A 113 -2.90 5.26 14.40
C ASP A 113 -1.80 5.15 15.47
N GLY A 114 -1.61 6.22 16.23
CA GLY A 114 -0.54 6.35 17.23
C GLY A 114 -0.79 5.59 18.55
N GLY A 115 -1.76 4.69 18.61
CA GLY A 115 -2.12 3.96 19.83
C GLY A 115 -1.15 2.82 20.18
N GLY A 116 -1.21 2.34 21.42
CA GLY A 116 -0.43 1.17 21.87
C GLY A 116 -0.80 -0.15 21.18
N SER A 117 -1.96 -0.20 20.51
CA SER A 117 -2.33 -1.26 19.56
C SER A 117 -2.68 -0.60 18.22
N PRO A 118 -1.68 -0.45 17.32
CA PRO A 118 -1.87 0.31 16.09
C PRO A 118 -2.82 -0.39 15.13
N THR A 119 -3.67 0.37 14.43
CA THR A 119 -4.41 -0.11 13.25
C THR A 119 -3.80 0.45 11.98
N VAL A 120 -3.61 -0.41 10.96
CA VAL A 120 -3.13 -0.02 9.65
C VAL A 120 -4.28 0.21 8.68
N TYR A 121 -4.32 1.38 8.06
CA TYR A 121 -5.31 1.74 7.05
C TYR A 121 -4.64 1.91 5.68
N LEU A 122 -5.24 1.29 4.66
CA LEU A 122 -4.83 1.44 3.28
C LEU A 122 -5.52 2.66 2.65
N ILE A 123 -4.76 3.52 1.98
CA ILE A 123 -5.26 4.72 1.31
C ILE A 123 -4.71 4.85 -0.12
N ASP A 124 -5.30 5.76 -0.90
CA ASP A 124 -4.81 6.20 -2.21
C ASP A 124 -4.52 5.07 -3.21
N CYS A 125 -5.58 4.45 -3.72
CA CYS A 125 -5.49 3.38 -4.72
C CYS A 125 -6.13 3.72 -6.09
N PRO A 126 -5.85 4.87 -6.74
CA PRO A 126 -6.39 5.15 -8.08
C PRO A 126 -5.78 4.23 -9.16
N SER A 127 -4.60 3.66 -8.89
CA SER A 127 -3.87 2.83 -9.86
C SER A 127 -4.13 1.33 -9.72
N GLY A 128 -4.73 0.88 -8.62
CA GLY A 128 -4.96 -0.55 -8.37
C GLY A 128 -6.01 -1.18 -9.28
N GLY A 129 -6.07 -2.50 -9.34
CA GLY A 129 -7.06 -3.23 -10.15
C GLY A 129 -6.87 -4.74 -10.13
N MET A 130 -7.80 -5.45 -10.76
CA MET A 130 -7.76 -6.91 -10.93
C MET A 130 -6.80 -7.33 -12.05
N TRP A 131 -6.04 -8.39 -11.81
CA TRP A 131 -5.08 -8.97 -12.76
C TRP A 131 -5.14 -10.49 -12.71
N TRP A 132 -4.65 -11.13 -13.78
CA TRP A 132 -4.71 -12.58 -13.93
C TRP A 132 -3.36 -13.14 -14.38
N GLY A 133 -3.10 -14.39 -14.00
CA GLY A 133 -1.95 -15.16 -14.47
C GLY A 133 -0.60 -14.45 -14.27
N VAL A 134 0.20 -14.41 -15.34
CA VAL A 134 1.56 -13.83 -15.31
C VAL A 134 1.58 -12.33 -14.98
N PHE A 135 0.54 -11.59 -15.37
CA PHE A 135 0.44 -10.16 -15.07
C PHE A 135 0.23 -9.93 -13.57
N LEU A 136 -0.61 -10.74 -12.92
CA LEU A 136 -0.77 -10.69 -11.47
C LEU A 136 0.55 -11.05 -10.76
N LYS A 137 1.23 -12.12 -11.19
CA LYS A 137 2.53 -12.52 -10.61
C LYS A 137 3.56 -11.38 -10.64
N TYR A 138 3.64 -10.66 -11.75
CA TYR A 138 4.51 -9.49 -11.87
C TYR A 138 4.08 -8.35 -10.92
N ARG A 139 2.78 -8.04 -10.83
CA ARG A 139 2.29 -6.96 -9.95
C ARG A 139 2.45 -7.28 -8.46
N ILE A 140 2.31 -8.54 -8.07
CA ILE A 140 2.62 -9.00 -6.71
C ILE A 140 4.08 -8.69 -6.37
N ILE A 141 5.02 -9.03 -7.26
CA ILE A 141 6.45 -8.73 -7.05
C ILE A 141 6.65 -7.22 -6.93
N LYS A 142 6.02 -6.43 -7.81
CA LYS A 142 6.10 -4.96 -7.78
C LYS A 142 5.59 -4.38 -6.46
N ASP A 143 4.43 -4.83 -5.96
CA ASP A 143 3.85 -4.29 -4.73
C ASP A 143 4.71 -4.64 -3.51
N LEU A 144 5.20 -5.90 -3.43
CA LEU A 144 6.13 -6.31 -2.38
C LEU A 144 7.46 -5.56 -2.45
N ALA A 145 8.00 -5.31 -3.64
CA ALA A 145 9.21 -4.51 -3.81
C ALA A 145 9.00 -3.04 -3.43
N CYS A 146 7.83 -2.47 -3.74
CA CYS A 146 7.48 -1.11 -3.33
C CYS A 146 7.45 -0.95 -1.80
N LEU A 147 6.90 -1.94 -1.08
CA LEU A 147 6.96 -1.97 0.38
C LEU A 147 8.39 -2.10 0.89
N ASP A 148 9.18 -2.96 0.26
CA ASP A 148 10.54 -3.26 0.70
C ASP A 148 11.53 -2.10 0.46
N LYS A 149 11.22 -1.20 -0.48
CA LYS A 149 12.07 -0.04 -0.80
C LYS A 149 12.39 0.84 0.42
N VAL A 150 11.41 1.08 1.29
CA VAL A 150 11.62 1.78 2.58
C VAL A 150 12.02 0.79 3.67
N ALA A 151 11.38 -0.39 3.68
CA ALA A 151 11.60 -1.39 4.72
C ALA A 151 13.05 -1.85 4.85
N LYS A 152 13.81 -1.92 3.75
CA LYS A 152 15.22 -2.36 3.77
C LYS A 152 16.15 -1.45 4.59
N TYR A 153 15.75 -0.19 4.79
CA TYR A 153 16.49 0.79 5.61
C TYR A 153 15.97 0.86 7.06
N GLN A 154 14.71 0.48 7.28
CA GLN A 154 14.03 0.63 8.58
C GLN A 154 13.94 -0.68 9.37
N LEU A 155 14.01 -1.82 8.70
CA LEU A 155 13.77 -3.14 9.29
C LEU A 155 15.00 -4.04 9.16
N SER A 156 15.23 -4.85 10.19
CA SER A 156 16.21 -5.94 10.11
C SER A 156 15.80 -7.00 9.07
N ARG A 157 16.77 -7.79 8.62
CA ARG A 157 16.53 -8.94 7.71
C ARG A 157 15.51 -9.93 8.29
N SER A 158 15.55 -10.17 9.61
CA SER A 158 14.62 -11.07 10.30
C SER A 158 13.19 -10.54 10.32
N GLN A 159 13.00 -9.22 10.50
CA GLN A 159 11.67 -8.60 10.42
C GLN A 159 11.11 -8.66 9.00
N ARG A 160 11.92 -8.39 7.97
CA ARG A 160 11.53 -8.50 6.55
C ARG A 160 11.16 -9.94 6.18
N LEU A 161 11.94 -10.92 6.66
CA LEU A 161 11.61 -12.34 6.48
C LEU A 161 10.31 -12.71 7.20
N ARG A 162 10.11 -12.23 8.43
CA ARG A 162 8.86 -12.47 9.18
C ARG A 162 7.66 -11.90 8.45
N PHE A 163 7.75 -10.66 7.96
CA PHE A 163 6.73 -10.04 7.11
C PHE A 163 6.40 -10.93 5.90
N TYR A 164 7.42 -11.47 5.22
CA TYR A 164 7.19 -12.32 4.05
C TYR A 164 6.47 -13.63 4.41
N LEU A 165 6.85 -14.28 5.51
CA LEU A 165 6.18 -15.49 6.00
C LEU A 165 4.73 -15.21 6.44
N ASP A 166 4.52 -14.08 7.13
CA ASP A 166 3.19 -13.58 7.47
C ASP A 166 2.41 -13.15 6.23
N TYR A 167 3.05 -12.83 5.11
CA TYR A 167 2.37 -12.54 3.84
C TYR A 167 1.99 -13.82 3.10
N THR A 168 2.83 -14.86 3.09
CA THR A 168 2.54 -16.13 2.40
C THR A 168 1.68 -17.08 3.22
N GLY A 169 1.64 -16.91 4.55
CA GLY A 169 0.90 -17.79 5.46
C GLY A 169 1.64 -19.05 5.81
N GLN A 170 2.94 -19.04 5.58
CA GLN A 170 3.79 -20.21 5.75
C GLN A 170 4.65 -20.05 6.99
N ARG A 171 4.99 -21.17 7.61
CA ARG A 171 5.90 -21.19 8.77
C ARG A 171 7.37 -21.14 8.36
N ARG A 172 7.70 -21.52 7.13
CA ARG A 172 9.05 -21.62 6.57
C ARG A 172 9.02 -21.32 5.07
N LEU A 173 10.17 -20.89 4.51
CA LEU A 173 10.29 -20.60 3.08
C LEU A 173 10.37 -21.89 2.25
N GLY A 174 9.53 -21.99 1.23
CA GLY A 174 9.67 -22.96 0.14
C GLY A 174 10.67 -22.52 -0.93
N VAL A 175 10.85 -23.36 -1.95
CA VAL A 175 11.72 -23.06 -3.11
C VAL A 175 11.16 -21.89 -3.93
N GLU A 176 9.85 -21.88 -4.18
CA GLU A 176 9.18 -20.80 -4.92
C GLU A 176 9.27 -19.46 -4.19
N ASP A 177 9.20 -19.47 -2.86
CA ASP A 177 9.33 -18.26 -2.05
C ASP A 177 10.72 -17.66 -2.18
N LYS A 178 11.76 -18.50 -2.10
CA LYS A 178 13.15 -18.06 -2.31
C LYS A 178 13.33 -17.45 -3.70
N GLN A 179 12.74 -18.04 -4.73
CA GLN A 179 12.77 -17.49 -6.09
C GLN A 179 12.04 -16.14 -6.18
N ARG A 180 10.86 -16.01 -5.55
CA ARG A 180 10.11 -14.75 -5.53
C ARG A 180 10.84 -13.66 -4.75
N ILE A 181 11.44 -13.98 -3.60
CA ILE A 181 12.24 -13.05 -2.80
C ILE A 181 13.40 -12.49 -3.62
N ARG A 182 14.13 -13.33 -4.36
CA ARG A 182 15.20 -12.84 -5.25
C ARG A 182 14.68 -11.82 -6.28
N LYS A 183 13.51 -12.09 -6.88
CA LYS A 183 12.88 -11.14 -7.83
C LYS A 183 12.44 -9.84 -7.17
N ILE A 184 11.97 -9.90 -5.92
CA ILE A 184 11.58 -8.71 -5.14
C ILE A 184 12.80 -7.85 -4.85
N LEU A 185 13.89 -8.46 -4.36
CA LEU A 185 15.13 -7.76 -4.04
C LEU A 185 15.77 -7.12 -5.29
N ALA A 186 15.77 -7.85 -6.41
CA ALA A 186 16.33 -7.35 -7.67
C ALA A 186 15.44 -6.35 -8.42
N PHE A 187 14.20 -6.10 -7.97
CA PHE A 187 13.21 -5.36 -8.77
C PHE A 187 13.65 -3.93 -9.12
N PHE A 188 14.31 -3.24 -8.18
CA PHE A 188 14.79 -1.86 -8.34
C PHE A 188 16.30 -1.74 -8.51
N GLU A 189 17.05 -2.86 -8.56
CA GLU A 189 18.48 -2.82 -8.85
C GLU A 189 18.74 -2.09 -10.19
N GLY A 190 19.68 -1.15 -10.19
CA GLY A 190 20.00 -0.29 -11.35
C GLY A 190 19.02 0.86 -11.63
N ARG A 191 18.02 1.10 -10.78
CA ARG A 191 17.00 2.15 -10.94
C ARG A 191 16.70 2.92 -9.63
N GLU A 192 17.62 2.87 -8.67
CA GLU A 192 17.45 3.49 -7.33
C GLU A 192 17.67 5.00 -7.33
#